data_AF-A0A1M6QQL2-F1
#
_entry.id   AF-A0A1M6QQL2-F1
#
_cell.length_a   1.000
_cell.length_b   1.000
_cell.length_c   1.000
_cell.angle_alpha   90.00
_cell.angle_beta   90.00
_cell.angle_gamma   90.00
#
_symmetry.space_group_name_H-M   'P 1'
#
loop_
_entity.id
_entity.type
_entity.pdbx_description
1 polymer ?
#
loop_
_entity_poly.entity_id
_entity_poly.type
_entity_poly.pdbx_seq_one_letter_code
_entity_poly.pdbx_strand_id
1 'polypeptide(L)'
;MANEMFYVKIETSRDITFYGFSRSATGILDYADASSATDEGLSQMQCVDGSAYFTPSWYTYLPKELQATINVYLPSDVKNLDVGQYSFLLHVGALLLAVDEGDGLLVAELLRRRSTVFANFLPLVLHLIKPVAAEALFAYVYGGFRGDSNFAQIYKANAPIATGETDVSAILLEAAKDVLKPSPEKESPEEMFIRYFRDAESFDFTIGLVGATNHPWIDGLEKYESVVKTATAFRFFDEATVGAKSRDFFESLSTKVQAEPYNPHDHNAISVSIDDLGAKLKGMQSKSKAGYLRATGAAILRKARPSLFAYGSKLWRLGADPSFFENSIVVRIHT
;
A
#
# COMPACT_ATOMS: atom_id res chain seq x y z
N MET A 1 -9.35 15.35 -34.74
CA MET A 1 -9.00 13.92 -34.64
C MET A 1 -9.35 13.51 -33.22
N ALA A 2 -10.13 12.46 -33.02
CA ALA A 2 -10.50 12.00 -31.68
C ALA A 2 -9.25 11.45 -30.97
N ASN A 3 -9.06 11.78 -29.69
CA ASN A 3 -8.03 11.14 -28.88
C ASN A 3 -8.40 9.66 -28.72
N GLU A 4 -7.41 8.77 -28.83
CA GLU A 4 -7.64 7.35 -28.56
C GLU A 4 -7.85 7.16 -27.06
N MET A 5 -8.86 6.39 -26.69
CA MET A 5 -9.23 6.14 -25.30
C MET A 5 -8.89 4.71 -24.90
N PHE A 6 -8.32 4.54 -23.73
CA PHE A 6 -8.03 3.26 -23.08
C PHE A 6 -8.75 3.25 -21.73
N TYR A 7 -9.19 2.08 -21.29
CA TYR A 7 -9.83 1.96 -19.98
C TYR A 7 -9.16 0.87 -19.15
N VAL A 8 -8.94 1.16 -17.87
CA VAL A 8 -8.57 0.15 -16.88
C VAL A 8 -9.78 -0.08 -15.99
N LYS A 9 -10.33 -1.29 -16.05
CA LYS A 9 -11.40 -1.75 -15.18
C LYS A 9 -10.79 -2.48 -13.99
N ILE A 10 -11.19 -2.09 -12.79
CA ILE A 10 -10.82 -2.73 -11.54
C ILE A 10 -12.10 -3.26 -10.92
N GLU A 11 -12.20 -4.58 -10.79
CA GLU A 11 -13.37 -5.26 -10.23
C GLU A 11 -12.98 -5.96 -8.94
N THR A 12 -13.53 -5.49 -7.82
CA THR A 12 -13.41 -6.11 -6.50
C THR A 12 -14.71 -6.83 -6.13
N SER A 13 -14.72 -7.49 -4.98
CA SER A 13 -15.97 -8.04 -4.43
C SER A 13 -17.04 -7.00 -4.05
N ARG A 14 -16.67 -5.72 -4.00
CA ARG A 14 -17.56 -4.62 -3.58
C ARG A 14 -18.02 -3.79 -4.77
N ASP A 15 -17.07 -3.35 -5.58
CA ASP A 15 -17.27 -2.30 -6.57
C ASP A 15 -16.55 -2.62 -7.88
N ILE A 16 -17.06 -2.03 -8.97
CA ILE A 16 -16.41 -1.98 -10.27
C ILE A 16 -16.08 -0.53 -10.57
N THR A 17 -14.79 -0.24 -10.73
CA THR A 17 -14.30 1.10 -11.04
C THR A 17 -13.61 1.11 -12.39
N PHE A 18 -13.84 2.17 -13.15
CA PHE A 18 -13.17 2.40 -14.43
C PHE A 18 -12.25 3.61 -14.31
N TYR A 19 -11.10 3.53 -14.96
CA TYR A 19 -10.15 4.63 -15.13
C TYR A 19 -9.89 4.81 -16.61
N GLY A 20 -10.16 6.00 -17.14
CA GLY A 20 -9.89 6.31 -18.53
C GLY A 20 -8.52 6.97 -18.72
N PHE A 21 -7.89 6.64 -19.83
CA PHE A 21 -6.65 7.24 -20.28
C PHE A 21 -6.82 7.64 -21.73
N SER A 22 -6.32 8.82 -22.09
CA SER A 22 -6.35 9.29 -23.48
C SER A 22 -4.94 9.36 -24.03
N ARG A 23 -4.76 9.02 -25.31
CA ARG A 23 -3.53 9.28 -26.04
C ARG A 23 -3.76 10.41 -27.02
N SER A 24 -2.96 11.47 -26.87
CA SER A 24 -2.96 12.60 -27.77
C SER A 24 -2.43 12.22 -29.15
N ALA A 25 -2.64 13.09 -30.15
CA ALA A 25 -2.08 12.91 -31.49
C ALA A 25 -0.54 12.87 -31.51
N THR A 26 0.13 13.45 -30.51
CA THR A 26 1.60 13.39 -30.35
C THR A 26 2.05 12.14 -29.60
N GLY A 27 1.13 11.23 -29.27
CA GLY A 27 1.42 10.00 -28.56
C GLY A 27 1.62 10.18 -27.06
N ILE A 28 1.19 11.28 -26.45
CA ILE A 28 1.28 11.47 -25.00
C ILE A 28 0.07 10.82 -24.34
N LEU A 29 0.32 9.95 -23.36
CA LEU A 29 -0.73 9.35 -22.54
C LEU A 29 -1.07 10.29 -21.37
N ASP A 30 -2.36 10.51 -21.14
CA ASP A 30 -2.87 11.37 -20.07
C ASP A 30 -4.09 10.73 -19.38
N TYR A 31 -4.38 11.16 -18.15
CA TYR A 31 -5.56 10.73 -17.42
C TYR A 31 -6.80 11.41 -18.01
N ALA A 32 -7.80 10.62 -18.38
CA ALA A 32 -9.06 11.10 -18.91
C ALA A 32 -10.17 10.38 -18.16
N ASP A 33 -10.73 11.04 -17.14
CA ASP A 33 -11.74 10.49 -16.23
C ASP A 33 -12.76 9.55 -16.92
N ALA A 34 -13.17 8.48 -16.25
CA ALA A 34 -13.87 7.35 -16.86
C ALA A 34 -15.34 7.61 -17.25
N SER A 35 -15.78 8.86 -17.18
CA SER A 35 -17.13 9.33 -17.54
C SER A 35 -17.61 8.92 -18.95
N SER A 36 -16.71 8.52 -19.85
CA SER A 36 -17.01 8.06 -21.21
C SER A 36 -17.06 6.53 -21.40
N ALA A 37 -16.80 5.73 -20.36
CA ALA A 37 -16.87 4.28 -20.45
C ALA A 37 -18.34 3.82 -20.52
N THR A 38 -18.72 3.20 -21.64
CA THR A 38 -20.04 2.58 -21.82
C THR A 38 -19.87 1.10 -22.16
N ASP A 39 -20.79 0.24 -21.71
CA ASP A 39 -20.72 -1.20 -21.98
C ASP A 39 -20.65 -1.51 -23.49
N GLU A 40 -21.41 -0.76 -24.30
CA GLU A 40 -21.38 -0.86 -25.75
C GLU A 40 -19.99 -0.50 -26.33
N GLY A 41 -19.37 0.58 -25.83
CA GLY A 41 -18.02 0.98 -26.25
C GLY A 41 -16.95 -0.05 -25.86
N LEU A 42 -17.00 -0.56 -24.63
CA LEU A 42 -16.05 -1.56 -24.13
C LEU A 42 -16.17 -2.89 -24.88
N SER A 43 -17.37 -3.28 -25.31
CA SER A 43 -17.60 -4.52 -26.07
C SER A 43 -16.92 -4.55 -27.44
N GLN A 44 -16.57 -3.37 -27.98
CA GLN A 44 -15.88 -3.22 -29.26
C GLN A 44 -14.35 -3.13 -29.11
N MET A 45 -13.84 -3.12 -27.88
CA MET A 45 -12.43 -3.02 -27.54
C MET A 45 -11.83 -4.40 -27.28
N GLN A 46 -10.50 -4.51 -27.45
CA GLN A 46 -9.74 -5.66 -27.00
C GLN A 46 -9.57 -5.60 -25.49
N CYS A 47 -9.94 -6.67 -24.80
CA CYS A 47 -9.77 -6.82 -23.36
C CYS A 47 -8.55 -7.71 -23.08
N VAL A 48 -7.61 -7.21 -22.28
CA VAL A 48 -6.43 -7.96 -21.82
C VAL A 48 -6.33 -7.92 -20.30
N ASP A 49 -5.80 -8.97 -19.71
CA ASP A 49 -5.61 -9.05 -18.26
C ASP A 49 -4.54 -8.06 -17.80
N GLY A 50 -4.90 -7.20 -16.85
CA GLY A 50 -3.97 -6.34 -16.13
C GLY A 50 -3.22 -7.12 -15.04
N SER A 51 -2.05 -6.62 -14.66
CA SER A 51 -1.30 -7.15 -13.52
C SER A 51 -1.90 -6.60 -12.23
N ALA A 52 -2.65 -7.45 -11.51
CA ALA A 52 -3.24 -7.08 -10.22
C ALA A 52 -2.18 -6.80 -9.14
N TYR A 53 -1.24 -7.72 -8.98
CA TYR A 53 -0.07 -7.59 -8.10
C TYR A 53 1.06 -8.46 -8.67
N PHE A 54 2.22 -8.45 -8.01
CA PHE A 54 3.38 -9.22 -8.44
C PHE A 54 3.14 -10.73 -8.43
N THR A 55 2.79 -11.27 -7.27
CA THR A 55 2.42 -12.68 -7.10
C THR A 55 1.49 -12.81 -5.89
N PRO A 56 0.25 -13.31 -6.06
CA PRO A 56 -0.67 -13.54 -4.93
C PRO A 56 -0.07 -14.44 -3.83
N SER A 57 0.86 -15.34 -4.18
CA SER A 57 1.52 -16.25 -3.23
C SER A 57 2.47 -15.57 -2.25
N TRP A 58 2.75 -14.27 -2.40
CA TRP A 58 3.53 -13.51 -1.41
C TRP A 58 2.70 -13.05 -0.22
N TYR A 59 1.37 -13.14 -0.32
CA TYR A 59 0.46 -12.76 0.73
C TYR A 59 -0.13 -13.99 1.40
N THR A 60 0.17 -14.17 2.69
CA THR A 60 -0.58 -15.08 3.55
C THR A 60 -2.00 -14.57 3.77
N TYR A 61 -2.16 -13.25 3.82
CA TYR A 61 -3.45 -12.58 3.91
C TYR A 61 -3.44 -11.26 3.14
N LEU A 62 -4.43 -11.12 2.27
CA LEU A 62 -4.75 -9.90 1.54
C LEU A 62 -6.24 -9.60 1.77
N PRO A 63 -6.63 -8.36 2.08
CA PRO A 63 -8.03 -8.00 2.32
C PRO A 63 -8.82 -8.09 1.00
N LYS A 64 -10.14 -8.24 1.08
CA LYS A 64 -11.01 -8.44 -0.11
C LYS A 64 -11.03 -7.20 -1.01
N GLU A 65 -10.82 -6.04 -0.39
CA GLU A 65 -10.62 -4.74 -0.99
C GLU A 65 -9.46 -4.73 -1.99
N LEU A 66 -8.37 -5.44 -1.66
CA LEU A 66 -7.19 -5.56 -2.51
C LEU A 66 -7.21 -6.85 -3.34
N GLN A 67 -8.35 -7.53 -3.47
CA GLN A 67 -8.48 -8.68 -4.37
C GLN A 67 -9.31 -8.27 -5.56
N ALA A 68 -8.64 -7.73 -6.58
CA ALA A 68 -9.28 -7.28 -7.80
C ALA A 68 -8.91 -8.12 -9.02
N THR A 69 -9.88 -8.27 -9.92
CA THR A 69 -9.63 -8.58 -11.32
C THR A 69 -9.41 -7.26 -12.05
N ILE A 70 -8.23 -7.10 -12.65
CA ILE A 70 -7.87 -5.90 -13.41
C ILE A 70 -7.91 -6.26 -14.89
N ASN A 71 -8.68 -5.51 -15.66
CA ASN A 71 -8.78 -5.66 -17.11
C ASN A 71 -8.42 -4.34 -17.79
N VAL A 72 -7.71 -4.42 -18.90
CA VAL A 72 -7.34 -3.26 -19.72
C VAL A 72 -8.04 -3.38 -21.07
N TYR A 73 -8.81 -2.35 -21.40
CA TYR A 73 -9.54 -2.24 -22.65
C TYR A 73 -8.78 -1.30 -23.60
N LEU A 74 -8.45 -1.83 -24.76
CA LEU A 74 -7.67 -1.16 -25.81
C LEU A 74 -8.51 -1.09 -27.10
N PRO A 75 -8.51 0.04 -27.84
CA PRO A 75 -9.23 0.08 -29.11
C PRO A 75 -8.74 -1.02 -30.07
N SER A 76 -9.69 -1.66 -30.78
CA SER A 76 -9.38 -2.81 -31.64
C SER A 76 -8.53 -2.46 -32.87
N ASP A 77 -8.48 -1.18 -33.23
CA ASP A 77 -7.75 -0.63 -34.37
C ASP A 77 -6.45 0.08 -33.98
N VAL A 78 -5.99 -0.04 -32.72
CA VAL A 78 -4.75 0.61 -32.26
C VAL A 78 -3.57 0.19 -33.12
N LYS A 79 -3.14 1.10 -33.98
CA LYS A 79 -1.89 0.97 -34.74
C LYS A 79 -0.78 1.54 -33.86
N ASN A 80 0.11 0.67 -33.39
CA ASN A 80 1.34 1.03 -32.68
C ASN A 80 1.12 1.66 -31.29
N LEU A 81 0.57 0.87 -30.35
CA LEU A 81 0.74 1.21 -28.93
C LEU A 81 2.22 1.02 -28.58
N ASP A 82 2.85 2.05 -28.04
CA ASP A 82 4.25 1.94 -27.59
C ASP A 82 4.36 0.91 -26.46
N VAL A 83 5.48 0.17 -26.41
CA VAL A 83 5.72 -0.87 -25.41
C VAL A 83 5.66 -0.29 -23.99
N GLY A 84 6.15 0.94 -23.80
CA GLY A 84 6.06 1.67 -22.54
C GLY A 84 4.62 1.97 -22.14
N GLN A 85 3.80 2.44 -23.08
CA GLN A 85 2.37 2.74 -22.84
C GLN A 85 1.58 1.49 -22.50
N TYR A 86 1.78 0.42 -23.27
CA TYR A 86 1.15 -0.87 -23.00
C TYR A 86 1.56 -1.40 -21.62
N SER A 87 2.86 -1.38 -21.32
CA SER A 87 3.36 -1.80 -20.00
C SER A 87 2.80 -0.95 -18.86
N PHE A 88 2.68 0.37 -19.04
CA PHE A 88 2.07 1.25 -18.04
C PHE A 88 0.60 0.89 -17.79
N LEU A 89 -0.21 0.78 -18.86
CA LEU A 89 -1.63 0.44 -18.75
C LEU A 89 -1.86 -0.92 -18.07
N LEU A 90 -1.00 -1.91 -18.33
CA LEU A 90 -1.07 -3.22 -17.68
C LEU A 90 -0.77 -3.17 -16.17
N HIS A 91 -0.03 -2.17 -15.67
CA HIS A 91 0.42 -2.13 -14.28
C HIS A 91 -0.21 -1.01 -13.45
N VAL A 92 -0.77 0.02 -14.07
CA VAL A 92 -1.35 1.18 -13.38
C VAL A 92 -2.59 0.80 -12.56
N GLY A 93 -3.34 -0.22 -12.95
CA GLY A 93 -4.53 -0.67 -12.20
C GLY A 93 -4.22 -1.04 -10.75
N ALA A 94 -3.13 -1.77 -10.50
CA ALA A 94 -2.71 -2.13 -9.15
C ALA A 94 -2.39 -0.89 -8.29
N LEU A 95 -1.75 0.10 -8.91
CA LEU A 95 -1.38 1.36 -8.28
C LEU A 95 -2.63 2.16 -7.92
N LEU A 96 -3.58 2.27 -8.85
CA LEU A 96 -4.86 2.95 -8.65
C LEU A 96 -5.64 2.32 -7.51
N LEU A 97 -5.79 0.99 -7.51
CA LEU A 97 -6.49 0.30 -6.42
C LEU A 97 -5.84 0.54 -5.06
N ALA A 98 -4.50 0.56 -4.98
CA ALA A 98 -3.80 0.88 -3.74
C ALA A 98 -4.03 2.33 -3.29
N VAL A 99 -4.15 3.27 -4.24
CA VAL A 99 -4.52 4.67 -3.97
C VAL A 99 -5.96 4.77 -3.47
N ASP A 100 -6.91 4.14 -4.14
CA ASP A 100 -8.34 4.17 -3.78
C ASP A 100 -8.57 3.60 -2.37
N GLU A 101 -7.87 2.51 -2.05
CA GLU A 101 -7.95 1.87 -0.73
C GLU A 101 -7.10 2.58 0.34
N GLY A 102 -6.34 3.62 0.00
CA GLY A 102 -5.49 4.34 0.96
C GLY A 102 -4.29 3.53 1.47
N ASP A 103 -3.86 2.48 0.75
CA ASP A 103 -2.69 1.66 1.10
C ASP A 103 -1.40 2.32 0.58
N GLY A 104 -1.00 3.40 1.25
CA GLY A 104 0.20 4.16 0.90
C GLY A 104 1.49 3.33 0.92
N LEU A 105 1.56 2.29 1.76
CA LEU A 105 2.73 1.40 1.80
C LEU A 105 2.79 0.54 0.52
N LEU A 106 1.66 0.00 0.07
CA LEU A 106 1.56 -0.75 -1.17
C LEU A 106 1.85 0.13 -2.40
N VAL A 107 1.41 1.39 -2.39
CA VAL A 107 1.78 2.37 -3.42
C VAL A 107 3.30 2.48 -3.53
N ALA A 108 4.00 2.66 -2.41
CA ALA A 108 5.46 2.73 -2.40
C ALA A 108 6.13 1.42 -2.88
N GLU A 109 5.60 0.26 -2.46
CA GLU A 109 6.06 -1.06 -2.93
C GLU A 109 5.90 -1.20 -4.46
N LEU A 110 4.77 -0.76 -5.01
CA LEU A 110 4.46 -0.82 -6.45
C LEU A 110 5.36 0.10 -7.26
N LEU A 111 5.51 1.37 -6.82
CA LEU A 111 6.40 2.35 -7.45
C LEU A 111 7.82 1.83 -7.57
N ARG A 112 8.34 1.24 -6.50
CA ARG A 112 9.71 0.71 -6.48
C ARG A 112 9.92 -0.42 -7.47
N ARG A 113 8.99 -1.37 -7.49
CA ARG A 113 9.13 -2.62 -8.26
C ARG A 113 8.87 -2.44 -9.75
N ARG A 114 8.10 -1.42 -10.12
CA ARG A 114 7.84 -1.03 -11.51
C ARG A 114 8.42 0.34 -11.83
N SER A 115 9.52 0.71 -11.15
CA SER A 115 10.11 2.05 -11.22
C SER A 115 10.38 2.50 -12.66
N THR A 116 10.96 1.65 -13.50
CA THR A 116 11.20 1.96 -14.92
C THR A 116 9.93 2.19 -15.73
N VAL A 117 8.84 1.47 -15.42
CA VAL A 117 7.55 1.64 -16.09
C VAL A 117 6.95 2.99 -15.71
N PHE A 118 6.90 3.29 -14.42
CA PHE A 118 6.29 4.51 -13.90
C PHE A 118 7.13 5.77 -14.18
N ALA A 119 8.46 5.66 -14.21
CA ALA A 119 9.36 6.77 -14.51
C ALA A 119 9.11 7.40 -15.89
N ASN A 120 8.67 6.60 -16.88
CA ASN A 120 8.34 7.08 -18.23
C ASN A 120 7.04 7.92 -18.27
N PHE A 121 6.18 7.76 -17.26
CA PHE A 121 4.88 8.43 -17.15
C PHE A 121 4.79 9.28 -15.88
N LEU A 122 5.93 9.79 -15.40
CA LEU A 122 6.04 10.40 -14.09
C LEU A 122 5.01 11.52 -13.81
N PRO A 123 4.73 12.48 -14.72
CA PRO A 123 3.71 13.50 -14.46
C PRO A 123 2.32 12.90 -14.17
N LEU A 124 1.94 11.86 -14.91
CA LEU A 124 0.69 11.13 -14.72
C LEU A 124 0.73 10.36 -13.39
N VAL A 125 1.83 9.67 -13.08
CA VAL A 125 1.99 8.94 -11.81
C VAL A 125 1.88 9.88 -10.61
N LEU A 126 2.53 11.04 -10.65
CA LEU A 126 2.45 12.06 -9.59
C LEU A 126 1.01 12.54 -9.37
N HIS A 127 0.26 12.74 -10.46
CA HIS A 127 -1.15 13.09 -10.37
C HIS A 127 -1.98 12.00 -9.68
N LEU A 128 -1.78 10.73 -10.09
CA LEU A 128 -2.55 9.59 -9.57
C LEU A 128 -2.28 9.30 -8.10
N ILE A 129 -1.02 9.37 -7.63
CA ILE A 129 -0.66 9.01 -6.25
C ILE A 129 -0.82 10.16 -5.24
N LYS A 130 -1.07 11.38 -5.72
CA LYS A 130 -1.20 12.59 -4.90
C LYS A 130 -2.08 12.42 -3.64
N PRO A 131 -3.24 11.73 -3.70
CA PRO A 131 -4.13 11.61 -2.53
C PRO A 131 -3.52 10.90 -1.31
N VAL A 132 -2.53 10.03 -1.52
CA VAL A 132 -1.93 9.19 -0.46
C VAL A 132 -0.44 9.45 -0.27
N ALA A 133 0.13 10.39 -1.03
CA ALA A 133 1.58 10.55 -1.16
C ALA A 133 2.28 10.92 0.15
N ALA A 134 1.66 11.73 1.01
CA ALA A 134 2.25 12.16 2.28
C ALA A 134 2.42 10.98 3.25
N GLU A 135 1.35 10.23 3.47
CA GLU A 135 1.31 9.03 4.29
C GLU A 135 2.18 7.91 3.71
N ALA A 136 2.14 7.73 2.39
CA ALA A 136 2.99 6.77 1.69
C ALA A 136 4.48 7.10 1.90
N LEU A 137 4.87 8.37 1.77
CA LEU A 137 6.25 8.80 2.03
C LEU A 137 6.65 8.54 3.48
N PHE A 138 5.79 8.88 4.45
CA PHE A 138 6.03 8.60 5.85
C PHE A 138 6.22 7.11 6.13
N ALA A 139 5.30 6.28 5.64
CA ALA A 139 5.35 4.83 5.83
C ALA A 139 6.58 4.21 5.15
N TYR A 140 6.94 4.69 3.96
CA TYR A 140 8.10 4.20 3.22
C TYR A 140 9.42 4.54 3.93
N VAL A 141 9.62 5.82 4.29
CA VAL A 141 10.88 6.30 4.90
C VAL A 141 11.01 5.87 6.36
N TYR A 142 9.94 6.03 7.14
CA TYR A 142 9.96 5.88 8.60
C TYR A 142 9.24 4.64 9.10
N GLY A 143 8.56 3.89 8.24
CA GLY A 143 7.94 2.60 8.55
C GLY A 143 8.62 1.37 7.94
N GLY A 144 9.25 1.50 6.76
CA GLY A 144 9.91 0.39 6.04
C GLY A 144 11.15 -0.16 6.75
N PHE A 145 11.53 -1.44 6.55
CA PHE A 145 12.69 -2.05 7.24
C PHE A 145 14.07 -1.52 6.79
N ARG A 146 14.16 -0.85 5.65
CA ARG A 146 15.36 -0.14 5.21
C ARG A 146 14.99 1.33 5.12
N GLY A 147 15.32 2.09 6.16
CA GLY A 147 15.05 3.53 6.14
C GLY A 147 15.85 4.10 4.99
N ASP A 148 15.20 4.87 4.12
CA ASP A 148 15.85 5.33 2.90
C ASP A 148 17.00 6.27 3.29
N SER A 149 18.24 5.77 3.18
CA SER A 149 19.43 6.44 3.73
C SER A 149 19.75 7.75 3.01
N ASN A 150 19.11 7.99 1.87
CA ASN A 150 19.25 9.19 1.06
C ASN A 150 18.09 10.21 1.24
N PHE A 151 17.00 9.91 1.97
CA PHE A 151 15.84 10.81 2.02
C PHE A 151 16.21 12.20 2.58
N ALA A 152 17.07 12.26 3.60
CA ALA A 152 17.56 13.54 4.11
C ALA A 152 18.28 14.37 3.02
N GLN A 153 18.98 13.72 2.08
CA GLN A 153 19.63 14.40 0.96
C GLN A 153 18.61 14.86 -0.09
N ILE A 154 17.63 14.01 -0.42
CA ILE A 154 16.52 14.34 -1.33
C ILE A 154 15.74 15.54 -0.80
N TYR A 155 15.35 15.48 0.48
CA TYR A 155 14.64 16.55 1.17
C TYR A 155 15.46 17.84 1.20
N LYS A 156 16.76 17.76 1.51
CA LYS A 156 17.64 18.93 1.51
C LYS A 156 17.78 19.57 0.13
N ALA A 157 17.85 18.77 -0.93
CA ALA A 157 17.91 19.27 -2.30
C ALA A 157 16.59 19.92 -2.72
N ASN A 158 15.45 19.31 -2.35
CA ASN A 158 14.08 19.73 -2.69
C ASN A 158 13.91 20.19 -4.15
N ALA A 159 14.69 19.59 -5.05
CA ALA A 159 14.69 19.94 -6.46
C ALA A 159 13.42 19.36 -7.13
N PRO A 160 12.89 20.00 -8.18
CA PRO A 160 11.91 19.36 -9.05
C PRO A 160 12.52 18.11 -9.68
N ILE A 161 11.76 17.03 -9.70
CA ILE A 161 12.17 15.79 -10.38
C ILE A 161 11.84 15.83 -11.87
N ALA A 162 12.65 15.16 -12.69
CA ALA A 162 12.45 15.06 -14.14
C ALA A 162 11.88 13.68 -14.53
N THR A 163 11.28 13.59 -15.72
CA THR A 163 10.90 12.29 -16.31
C THR A 163 12.10 11.34 -16.31
N GLY A 164 11.86 10.08 -15.93
CA GLY A 164 12.95 9.11 -15.73
C GLY A 164 13.41 8.95 -14.29
N GLU A 165 12.93 9.78 -13.34
CA GLU A 165 13.18 9.56 -11.90
C GLU A 165 12.59 8.21 -11.45
N THR A 166 13.37 7.47 -10.66
CA THR A 166 13.03 6.13 -10.16
C THR A 166 13.11 6.02 -8.64
N ASP A 167 13.66 7.02 -7.95
CA ASP A 167 13.72 7.09 -6.50
C ASP A 167 12.32 7.33 -5.93
N VAL A 168 11.81 6.34 -5.20
CA VAL A 168 10.45 6.35 -4.64
C VAL A 168 10.26 7.48 -3.64
N SER A 169 11.28 7.78 -2.82
CA SER A 169 11.21 8.87 -1.85
C SER A 169 11.14 10.22 -2.55
N ALA A 170 11.88 10.41 -3.66
CA ALA A 170 11.80 11.62 -4.48
C ALA A 170 10.43 11.78 -5.16
N ILE A 171 9.90 10.70 -5.75
CA ILE A 171 8.58 10.67 -6.41
C ILE A 171 7.46 10.99 -5.41
N LEU A 172 7.45 10.33 -4.27
CA LEU A 172 6.44 10.56 -3.24
C LEU A 172 6.54 11.94 -2.62
N LEU A 173 7.77 12.46 -2.40
CA LEU A 173 7.97 13.83 -1.94
C LEU A 173 7.39 14.83 -2.93
N GLU A 174 7.70 14.69 -4.24
CA GLU A 174 7.15 15.55 -5.29
C GLU A 174 5.62 15.55 -5.29
N ALA A 175 4.99 14.37 -5.26
CA ALA A 175 3.54 14.24 -5.24
C ALA A 175 2.92 14.86 -3.97
N ALA A 176 3.62 14.81 -2.84
CA ALA A 176 3.16 15.31 -1.55
C ALA A 176 3.52 16.80 -1.28
N LYS A 177 4.25 17.48 -2.18
CA LYS A 177 4.79 18.84 -1.93
C LYS A 177 3.74 19.85 -1.47
N ASP A 178 2.56 19.84 -2.09
CA ASP A 178 1.49 20.79 -1.77
C ASP A 178 0.93 20.60 -0.35
N VAL A 179 0.91 19.35 0.12
CA VAL A 179 0.38 18.95 1.43
C VAL A 179 1.44 19.12 2.51
N LEU A 180 2.64 18.57 2.28
CA LEU A 180 3.74 18.59 3.23
C LEU A 180 4.40 19.97 3.35
N LYS A 181 4.42 20.75 2.27
CA LYS A 181 5.07 22.08 2.19
C LYS A 181 6.50 22.06 2.73
N PRO A 182 7.40 21.26 2.13
CA PRO A 182 8.76 21.07 2.65
C PRO A 182 9.51 22.41 2.72
N SER A 183 10.17 22.68 3.85
CA SER A 183 10.98 23.87 4.06
C SER A 183 12.37 23.50 4.60
N PRO A 184 13.29 23.00 3.76
CA PRO A 184 14.56 22.41 4.20
C PRO A 184 15.49 23.36 4.95
N GLU A 185 15.34 24.67 4.75
CA GLU A 185 16.10 25.71 5.46
C GLU A 185 15.60 25.96 6.89
N LYS A 186 14.41 25.47 7.25
CA LYS A 186 13.74 25.77 8.53
C LYS A 186 13.49 24.55 9.40
N GLU A 187 13.34 23.37 8.79
CA GLU A 187 12.94 22.17 9.50
C GLU A 187 13.61 20.93 8.89
N SER A 188 13.92 19.95 9.73
CA SER A 188 14.35 18.60 9.30
C SER A 188 13.18 17.84 8.63
N PRO A 189 13.45 16.77 7.85
CA PRO A 189 12.37 15.95 7.31
C PRO A 189 11.47 15.35 8.40
N GLU A 190 12.02 14.97 9.55
CA GLU A 190 11.23 14.51 10.71
C GLU A 190 10.35 15.64 11.26
N GLU A 191 10.86 16.86 11.35
CA GLU A 191 10.09 18.02 11.83
C GLU A 191 8.94 18.38 10.88
N MET A 192 9.14 18.24 9.57
CA MET A 192 8.07 18.36 8.56
C MET A 192 6.94 17.36 8.84
N PHE A 193 7.26 16.08 9.10
CA PHE A 193 6.23 15.09 9.42
C PHE A 193 5.60 15.31 10.80
N ILE A 194 6.37 15.75 11.80
CA ILE A 194 5.80 16.14 13.10
C ILE A 194 4.76 17.24 12.92
N ARG A 195 5.07 18.26 12.11
CA ARG A 195 4.13 19.34 11.76
C ARG A 195 2.92 18.79 11.02
N TYR A 196 3.12 17.95 10.00
CA TYR A 196 2.04 17.33 9.24
C TYR A 196 1.02 16.61 10.14
N PHE A 197 1.47 15.65 10.95
CA PHE A 197 0.57 14.88 11.82
C PHE A 197 0.01 15.69 12.99
N ARG A 198 0.70 16.76 13.42
CA ARG A 198 0.19 17.66 14.47
C ARG A 198 -0.93 18.55 13.94
N ASP A 199 -0.86 18.96 12.69
CA ASP A 199 -1.80 19.90 12.11
C ASP A 199 -2.99 19.18 11.43
N ALA A 200 -2.85 17.90 11.06
CA ALA A 200 -3.92 17.08 10.49
C ALA A 200 -5.03 16.73 11.49
N GLU A 201 -6.31 16.98 11.16
CA GLU A 201 -7.45 16.65 12.03
C GLU A 201 -7.50 15.15 12.37
N SER A 202 -7.32 14.31 11.35
CA SER A 202 -7.18 12.87 11.44
C SER A 202 -6.14 12.38 10.44
N PHE A 203 -5.59 11.19 10.67
CA PHE A 203 -4.77 10.50 9.68
C PHE A 203 -5.20 9.04 9.56
N ASP A 204 -4.99 8.46 8.38
CA ASP A 204 -5.24 7.05 8.10
C ASP A 204 -4.18 6.54 7.13
N PHE A 205 -3.37 5.58 7.56
CA PHE A 205 -2.28 5.04 6.75
C PHE A 205 -1.93 3.60 7.10
N THR A 206 -1.30 2.93 6.15
CA THR A 206 -0.73 1.60 6.30
C THR A 206 0.75 1.66 6.65
N ILE A 207 1.20 0.83 7.59
CA ILE A 207 2.61 0.77 8.01
C ILE A 207 3.03 -0.65 8.36
N GLY A 208 4.29 -0.98 8.05
CA GLY A 208 4.92 -2.25 8.42
C GLY A 208 5.36 -2.26 9.89
N LEU A 209 5.27 -3.43 10.52
CA LEU A 209 5.81 -3.65 11.86
C LEU A 209 7.29 -4.03 11.80
N VAL A 210 8.06 -3.67 12.82
CA VAL A 210 9.42 -4.15 13.02
C VAL A 210 9.52 -5.11 14.20
N GLY A 211 10.50 -6.02 14.13
CA GLY A 211 10.79 -6.98 15.21
C GLY A 211 9.80 -8.13 15.31
N ALA A 212 8.91 -8.33 14.32
CA ALA A 212 7.87 -9.36 14.35
C ALA A 212 8.41 -10.77 14.62
N THR A 213 9.60 -11.09 14.11
CA THR A 213 10.32 -12.35 14.34
C THR A 213 10.72 -12.60 15.79
N ASN A 214 10.81 -11.55 16.61
CA ASN A 214 11.18 -11.62 18.02
C ASN A 214 9.96 -11.65 18.94
N HIS A 215 8.76 -11.79 18.38
CA HIS A 215 7.52 -11.66 19.12
C HIS A 215 6.60 -12.88 18.93
N PRO A 216 5.87 -13.29 19.99
CA PRO A 216 5.17 -14.57 20.04
C PRO A 216 4.03 -14.72 19.02
N TRP A 217 3.60 -13.65 18.37
CA TRP A 217 2.56 -13.73 17.35
C TRP A 217 3.01 -14.54 16.12
N ILE A 218 4.29 -14.44 15.71
CA ILE A 218 4.80 -15.14 14.53
C ILE A 218 4.79 -16.66 14.72
N ASP A 219 5.15 -17.15 15.92
CA ASP A 219 5.09 -18.57 16.29
C ASP A 219 3.65 -19.12 16.23
N GLY A 220 2.65 -18.24 16.37
CA GLY A 220 1.25 -18.58 16.21
C GLY A 220 0.88 -18.91 14.76
N LEU A 221 1.59 -18.35 13.78
CA LEU A 221 1.29 -18.50 12.36
C LEU A 221 1.61 -19.93 11.90
N GLU A 222 2.76 -20.47 12.28
CA GLU A 222 3.14 -21.86 11.98
C GLU A 222 2.14 -22.87 12.57
N LYS A 223 1.67 -22.60 13.81
CA LYS A 223 0.64 -23.43 14.45
C LYS A 223 -0.69 -23.35 13.71
N TYR A 224 -1.09 -22.15 13.29
CA TYR A 224 -2.29 -21.94 12.49
C TYR A 224 -2.21 -22.73 11.17
N GLU A 225 -1.11 -22.62 10.43
CA GLU A 225 -0.89 -23.33 9.17
C GLU A 225 -0.95 -24.86 9.33
N SER A 226 -0.35 -25.39 10.40
CA SER A 226 -0.42 -26.82 10.73
C SER A 226 -1.85 -27.30 11.01
N VAL A 227 -2.64 -26.50 11.75
CA VAL A 227 -4.05 -26.80 12.02
C VAL A 227 -4.88 -26.77 10.73
N VAL A 228 -4.71 -25.75 9.90
CA VAL A 228 -5.40 -25.64 8.61
C VAL A 228 -5.07 -26.83 7.73
N LYS A 229 -3.79 -27.17 7.58
CA LYS A 229 -3.34 -28.33 6.78
C LYS A 229 -3.97 -29.64 7.24
N THR A 230 -4.01 -29.86 8.57
CA THR A 230 -4.63 -31.05 9.16
C THR A 230 -6.14 -31.08 8.91
N ALA A 231 -6.82 -29.94 9.07
CA ALA A 231 -8.26 -29.83 8.85
C ALA A 231 -8.65 -30.06 7.37
N THR A 232 -7.84 -29.55 6.43
CA THR A 232 -8.03 -29.77 5.00
C THR A 232 -7.88 -31.24 4.64
N ALA A 233 -6.82 -31.90 5.14
CA ALA A 233 -6.60 -33.33 4.91
C ALA A 233 -7.73 -34.22 5.47
N PHE A 234 -8.31 -33.84 6.61
CA PHE A 234 -9.37 -34.62 7.26
C PHE A 234 -10.75 -34.44 6.60
N ARG A 235 -11.03 -33.26 6.03
CA ARG A 235 -12.37 -32.91 5.53
C ARG A 235 -12.48 -32.84 4.00
N PHE A 236 -11.43 -33.17 3.26
CA PHE A 236 -11.37 -33.09 1.80
C PHE A 236 -11.91 -31.75 1.26
N PHE A 237 -11.66 -30.65 1.96
CA PHE A 237 -12.07 -29.33 1.47
C PHE A 237 -11.24 -28.96 0.24
N ASP A 238 -11.89 -28.35 -0.76
CA ASP A 238 -11.17 -27.72 -1.86
C ASP A 238 -10.35 -26.51 -1.38
N GLU A 239 -9.31 -26.17 -2.15
CA GLU A 239 -8.39 -25.07 -1.82
C GLU A 239 -9.10 -23.71 -1.73
N ALA A 240 -10.14 -23.50 -2.54
CA ALA A 240 -10.90 -22.25 -2.57
C ALA A 240 -11.65 -21.99 -1.25
N THR A 241 -12.27 -23.04 -0.70
CA THR A 241 -13.00 -23.00 0.57
C THR A 241 -12.05 -22.77 1.74
N VAL A 242 -10.89 -23.45 1.73
CA VAL A 242 -9.85 -23.27 2.75
C VAL A 242 -9.29 -21.85 2.70
N GLY A 243 -9.04 -21.33 1.50
CA GLY A 243 -8.63 -19.95 1.29
C GLY A 243 -9.65 -18.95 1.82
N ALA A 244 -10.94 -19.13 1.49
CA ALA A 244 -12.02 -18.26 1.98
C ALA A 244 -12.10 -18.22 3.51
N LYS A 245 -12.11 -19.37 4.17
CA LYS A 245 -12.14 -19.45 5.64
C LYS A 245 -10.89 -18.85 6.28
N SER A 246 -9.73 -19.06 5.68
CA SER A 246 -8.49 -18.48 6.19
C SER A 246 -8.52 -16.95 6.12
N ARG A 247 -9.03 -16.40 5.02
CA ARG A 247 -9.23 -14.95 4.90
C ARG A 247 -10.20 -14.42 5.95
N ASP A 248 -11.37 -15.04 6.09
CA ASP A 248 -12.37 -14.61 7.09
C ASP A 248 -11.79 -14.68 8.51
N PHE A 249 -10.94 -15.69 8.79
CA PHE A 249 -10.23 -15.79 10.06
C PHE A 249 -9.29 -14.60 10.29
N PHE A 250 -8.40 -14.29 9.35
CA PHE A 250 -7.46 -13.16 9.46
C PHE A 250 -8.18 -11.80 9.49
N GLU A 251 -9.23 -11.63 8.70
CA GLU A 251 -10.08 -10.43 8.67
C GLU A 251 -10.77 -10.20 10.03
N SER A 252 -11.09 -11.28 10.75
CA SER A 252 -11.71 -11.21 12.09
C SER A 252 -10.75 -10.90 13.24
N LEU A 253 -9.44 -10.85 12.98
CA LEU A 253 -8.45 -10.57 14.01
C LEU A 253 -8.49 -9.10 14.37
N SER A 254 -8.76 -8.82 15.64
CA SER A 254 -8.68 -7.45 16.14
C SER A 254 -7.24 -7.07 16.47
N THR A 255 -6.90 -5.81 16.29
CA THR A 255 -5.57 -5.26 16.59
C THR A 255 -5.65 -4.24 17.71
N LYS A 256 -4.51 -4.03 18.38
CA LYS A 256 -4.33 -2.99 19.40
C LYS A 256 -2.98 -2.34 19.17
N VAL A 257 -2.99 -1.04 18.86
CA VAL A 257 -1.80 -0.21 18.68
C VAL A 257 -1.76 0.79 19.84
N GLN A 258 -0.69 0.76 20.64
CA GLN A 258 -0.61 1.52 21.88
C GLN A 258 0.80 2.10 22.09
N ALA A 259 0.88 3.36 22.51
CA ALA A 259 2.12 3.96 22.98
C ALA A 259 2.54 3.40 24.35
N GLU A 260 3.83 3.15 24.51
CA GLU A 260 4.47 2.63 25.73
C GLU A 260 5.46 3.67 26.30
N PRO A 261 5.01 4.78 26.90
CA PRO A 261 5.91 5.84 27.39
C PRO A 261 6.88 5.38 28.49
N TYR A 262 6.56 4.27 29.16
CA TYR A 262 7.38 3.65 30.21
C TYR A 262 8.22 2.47 29.70
N ASN A 263 8.30 2.28 28.38
CA ASN A 263 9.18 1.27 27.81
C ASN A 263 10.65 1.61 28.21
N PRO A 264 11.40 0.65 28.78
CA PRO A 264 12.73 0.92 29.31
C PRO A 264 13.80 1.15 28.24
N HIS A 265 13.50 0.85 26.97
CA HIS A 265 14.45 0.97 25.86
C HIS A 265 14.13 2.15 24.93
N ASP A 266 12.86 2.50 24.74
CA ASP A 266 12.44 3.63 23.91
C ASP A 266 11.14 4.25 24.45
N HIS A 267 11.22 5.46 25.02
CA HIS A 267 10.05 6.19 25.52
C HIS A 267 9.02 6.59 24.45
N ASN A 268 9.38 6.48 23.17
CA ASN A 268 8.47 6.71 22.05
C ASN A 268 7.88 5.42 21.48
N ALA A 269 8.19 4.26 22.07
CA ALA A 269 7.74 2.98 21.54
C ALA A 269 6.21 2.96 21.37
N ILE A 270 5.77 2.50 20.19
CA ILE A 270 4.38 2.20 19.90
C ILE A 270 4.32 0.71 19.58
N SER A 271 3.71 -0.07 20.48
CA SER A 271 3.56 -1.49 20.31
C SER A 271 2.30 -1.85 19.54
N VAL A 272 2.38 -2.98 18.85
CA VAL A 272 1.26 -3.56 18.10
C VAL A 272 1.03 -4.98 18.59
N SER A 273 -0.20 -5.26 18.99
CA SER A 273 -0.67 -6.57 19.39
C SER A 273 -1.88 -6.98 18.56
N ILE A 274 -1.94 -8.24 18.19
CA ILE A 274 -3.01 -8.83 17.37
C ILE A 274 -3.64 -9.96 18.19
N ASP A 275 -4.88 -10.34 17.88
CA ASP A 275 -5.47 -11.56 18.45
C ASP A 275 -4.50 -12.75 18.34
N ASP A 276 -4.32 -13.47 19.45
CA ASP A 276 -3.51 -14.69 19.49
C ASP A 276 -4.20 -15.77 18.65
N LEU A 277 -3.50 -16.27 17.64
CA LEU A 277 -4.08 -17.18 16.65
C LEU A 277 -4.56 -18.50 17.29
N GLY A 278 -3.80 -19.03 18.25
CA GLY A 278 -4.15 -20.26 18.96
C GLY A 278 -5.37 -20.10 19.88
N ALA A 279 -5.45 -18.97 20.59
CA ALA A 279 -6.60 -18.63 21.42
C ALA A 279 -7.85 -18.38 20.56
N LYS A 280 -7.71 -17.63 19.46
CA LYS A 280 -8.80 -17.33 18.52
C LYS A 280 -9.39 -18.59 17.91
N LEU A 281 -8.56 -19.54 17.48
CA LEU A 281 -9.00 -20.85 16.97
C LEU A 281 -9.81 -21.65 18.01
N LYS A 282 -9.57 -21.43 19.30
CA LYS A 282 -10.30 -22.06 20.42
C LYS A 282 -11.52 -21.24 20.89
N GLY A 283 -11.85 -20.14 20.21
CA GLY A 283 -12.94 -19.23 20.61
C GLY A 283 -12.63 -18.36 21.83
N MET A 284 -11.36 -18.23 22.21
CA MET A 284 -10.92 -17.40 23.34
C MET A 284 -10.42 -16.04 22.85
N GLN A 285 -10.61 -15.00 23.67
CA GLN A 285 -10.09 -13.66 23.40
C GLN A 285 -8.77 -13.46 24.15
N SER A 286 -7.68 -13.35 23.40
CA SER A 286 -6.35 -13.03 23.92
C SER A 286 -5.57 -12.25 22.88
N LYS A 287 -4.66 -11.38 23.34
CA LYS A 287 -3.74 -10.62 22.47
C LYS A 287 -2.34 -11.17 22.61
N SER A 288 -1.65 -11.31 21.48
CA SER A 288 -0.23 -11.59 21.43
C SER A 288 0.49 -10.40 20.78
N LYS A 289 1.65 -10.02 21.33
CA LYS A 289 2.45 -8.93 20.78
C LYS A 289 2.96 -9.34 19.41
N ALA A 290 2.78 -8.49 18.42
CA ALA A 290 3.13 -8.76 17.02
C ALA A 290 4.34 -7.94 16.56
N GLY A 291 4.66 -6.85 17.25
CA GLY A 291 5.77 -5.97 16.88
C GLY A 291 5.68 -4.60 17.49
N TYR A 292 6.49 -3.71 16.93
CA TYR A 292 6.42 -2.28 17.17
C TYR A 292 6.36 -1.53 15.84
N LEU A 293 5.92 -0.28 15.89
CA LEU A 293 6.30 0.66 14.85
C LEU A 293 7.80 0.93 14.96
N ARG A 294 8.43 1.20 13.81
CA ARG A 294 9.83 1.61 13.80
C ARG A 294 10.04 2.84 14.68
N ALA A 295 11.12 2.82 15.47
CA ALA A 295 11.42 3.84 16.48
C ALA A 295 11.34 5.28 15.95
N THR A 296 11.89 5.56 14.77
CA THR A 296 11.86 6.91 14.17
C THR A 296 10.43 7.34 13.82
N GLY A 297 9.65 6.48 13.17
CA GLY A 297 8.24 6.76 12.87
C GLY A 297 7.41 6.93 14.14
N ALA A 298 7.65 6.09 15.14
CA ALA A 298 6.99 6.18 16.44
C ALA A 298 7.32 7.51 17.15
N ALA A 299 8.58 7.94 17.13
CA ALA A 299 9.01 9.22 17.70
C ALA A 299 8.36 10.43 17.01
N ILE A 300 8.22 10.41 15.68
CA ILE A 300 7.50 11.44 14.93
C ILE A 300 6.04 11.53 15.41
N LEU A 301 5.31 10.40 15.42
CA LEU A 301 3.92 10.34 15.85
C LEU A 301 3.74 10.78 17.31
N ARG A 302 4.61 10.31 18.22
CA ARG A 302 4.57 10.67 19.65
C ARG A 302 4.87 12.14 19.89
N LYS A 303 5.75 12.77 19.10
CA LYS A 303 5.98 14.22 19.17
C LYS A 303 4.84 15.02 18.57
N ALA A 304 4.23 14.55 17.48
CA ALA A 304 3.08 15.21 16.84
C ALA A 304 1.80 15.14 17.69
N ARG A 305 1.58 14.00 18.36
CA ARG A 305 0.38 13.68 19.14
C ARG A 305 0.77 13.08 20.52
N PRO A 306 1.37 13.86 21.43
CA PRO A 306 1.88 13.35 22.70
C PRO A 306 0.80 12.74 23.62
N SER A 307 -0.44 13.24 23.53
CA SER A 307 -1.61 12.75 24.27
C SER A 307 -2.27 11.52 23.65
N LEU A 308 -1.89 11.12 22.43
CA LEU A 308 -2.47 9.97 21.75
C LEU A 308 -1.73 8.70 22.18
N PHE A 309 -2.36 7.95 23.09
CA PHE A 309 -1.81 6.72 23.63
C PHE A 309 -2.35 5.46 22.97
N ALA A 310 -3.52 5.53 22.35
CA ALA A 310 -4.15 4.42 21.64
C ALA A 310 -4.54 4.89 20.24
N TYR A 311 -4.36 4.01 19.26
CA TYR A 311 -4.67 4.29 17.87
C TYR A 311 -5.74 3.31 17.39
N GLY A 312 -6.67 3.80 16.58
CA GLY A 312 -7.53 2.93 15.79
C GLY A 312 -6.66 2.08 14.87
N SER A 313 -6.96 0.79 14.75
CA SER A 313 -6.12 -0.11 13.97
C SER A 313 -6.88 -1.30 13.41
N LYS A 314 -6.37 -1.84 12.30
CA LYS A 314 -6.80 -3.11 11.70
C LYS A 314 -5.59 -3.84 11.13
N LEU A 315 -5.59 -5.18 11.19
CA LEU A 315 -4.66 -5.99 10.42
C LEU A 315 -4.99 -5.79 8.93
N TRP A 316 -4.04 -5.27 8.16
CA TRP A 316 -4.29 -4.91 6.77
C TRP A 316 -3.78 -5.98 5.81
N ARG A 317 -2.49 -6.34 5.88
CA ARG A 317 -1.90 -7.40 5.05
C ARG A 317 -0.93 -8.26 5.87
N LEU A 318 -0.83 -9.54 5.53
CA LEU A 318 0.25 -10.43 5.96
C LEU A 318 0.98 -10.94 4.73
N GLY A 319 2.29 -10.78 4.72
CA GLY A 319 3.08 -10.99 3.52
C GLY A 319 3.20 -9.72 2.70
N ALA A 320 4.33 -9.60 2.01
CA ALA A 320 4.75 -8.46 1.20
C ALA A 320 5.98 -8.92 0.43
N ASP A 321 6.62 -8.00 -0.27
CA ASP A 321 7.95 -8.22 -0.81
C ASP A 321 8.96 -8.68 0.26
N PRO A 322 9.50 -9.92 0.19
CA PRO A 322 10.50 -10.40 1.15
C PRO A 322 11.82 -9.61 1.06
N SER A 323 12.09 -8.93 -0.06
CA SER A 323 13.23 -8.02 -0.22
C SER A 323 13.13 -6.78 0.67
N PHE A 324 11.92 -6.45 1.12
CA PHE A 324 11.63 -5.26 1.92
C PHE A 324 11.18 -5.59 3.34
N PHE A 325 10.44 -6.68 3.53
CA PHE A 325 9.83 -7.00 4.80
C PHE A 325 9.88 -8.53 5.01
N GLU A 326 10.89 -9.02 5.74
CA GLU A 326 10.92 -10.41 6.20
C GLU A 326 9.88 -10.57 7.31
N ASN A 327 8.88 -11.45 7.13
CA ASN A 327 7.73 -11.63 8.04
C ASN A 327 6.86 -10.36 8.20
N SER A 328 6.44 -9.83 7.05
CA SER A 328 5.75 -8.55 6.93
C SER A 328 4.32 -8.58 7.48
N ILE A 329 4.15 -7.99 8.64
CA ILE A 329 2.84 -7.65 9.18
C ILE A 329 2.61 -6.19 8.85
N VAL A 330 1.57 -5.90 8.07
CA VAL A 330 1.14 -4.53 7.75
C VAL A 330 -0.15 -4.24 8.49
N VAL A 331 -0.16 -3.15 9.23
CA VAL A 331 -1.35 -2.65 9.93
C VAL A 331 -1.79 -1.33 9.33
N ARG A 332 -3.09 -1.10 9.31
CA ARG A 332 -3.68 0.21 9.06
C ARG A 332 -3.88 0.92 10.39
N ILE A 333 -3.47 2.17 10.49
CA ILE A 333 -3.53 3.01 11.69
C ILE A 333 -4.36 4.24 11.37
N HIS A 334 -5.29 4.57 12.26
CA HIS A 334 -6.10 5.78 12.17
C HIS A 334 -6.37 6.40 13.54
N THR A 335 -6.81 7.65 13.56
CA THR A 335 -7.17 8.42 14.76
C THR A 335 -8.62 8.76 14.85
#